data_AF-A0A3D0RUA3-F1
#
_entry.id   AF-A0A3D0RUA3-F1
#
_cell.length_a   1.000
_cell.length_b   1.000
_cell.length_c   1.000
_cell.angle_alpha   90.00
_cell.angle_beta   90.00
_cell.angle_gamma   90.00
#
_symmetry.space_group_name_H-M   'P 1'
#
loop_
_entity.id
_entity.type
_entity.pdbx_description
1 polymer ?
#
loop_
_entity_poly.entity_id
_entity_poly.type
_entity_poly.pdbx_seq_one_letter_code
_entity_poly.pdbx_strand_id
1 'polypeptide(L)'
;YLHRRALSDAGAGPGARVDPYNDPAWSDVDTGSGNTFRGLLPAFYGELSRLTGIFYDSDRIYYTLSDSTELYWRWFNVDSLVVGSERFTASGDRNWSDTAGLFLDDETLYVVSRTNGHLAALSFDDGPAGGATTAEDSLDWRANAVFVGPADEDPPANTPPSASFTAACEGLVCSVDASDSMDPDGTVASFVWSFGDGTHGTGSTARHVYAGAGSYTITLEVTDDVGATATAVQNVTVTDTPPASDPISEVGSTSSTGNRTNPRVTVPSDVREGDLLVLVGSYQAGADPADPPGWTRLDQTSVPGLGSVVWTRRATSSDAGQVVTTRLPELSKYALVLGAYGGVADAGGIGAVAHRDDARTTDHQSPSVTAPAGAWVVEIWTDKSSTTTEWTAPDGVQVREEALGTGGGRVTALLADSGAPVPAGTAGGHTASTDAVSAKGIAWTLALTPSLSP
;
A
#
# COMPACT_ATOMS: atom_id res chain seq x y z
N TYR A 1 43.86 -16.27 33.75
CA TYR A 1 45.28 -16.08 34.11
C TYR A 1 45.39 -14.74 34.80
N LEU A 2 45.98 -14.71 35.99
CA LEU A 2 46.27 -13.44 36.64
C LEU A 2 47.40 -12.75 35.89
N HIS A 3 47.47 -11.43 35.99
CA HIS A 3 48.57 -10.65 35.44
C HIS A 3 49.12 -9.75 36.53
N ARG A 4 50.44 -9.74 36.71
CA ARG A 4 51.12 -8.77 37.59
C ARG A 4 51.84 -7.74 36.76
N ARG A 5 51.94 -6.53 37.29
CA ARG A 5 52.86 -5.51 36.78
C ARG A 5 53.43 -4.73 37.96
N ALA A 6 54.70 -4.37 37.87
CA ALA A 6 55.29 -3.47 38.84
C ALA A 6 54.75 -2.06 38.61
N LEU A 7 54.32 -1.40 39.68
CA LEU A 7 53.99 0.02 39.68
C LEU A 7 55.17 0.78 40.27
N SER A 8 55.58 1.86 39.60
CA SER A 8 56.65 2.76 40.04
C SER A 8 56.25 4.20 39.74
N ASP A 9 57.02 5.15 40.28
CA ASP A 9 56.79 6.59 40.06
C ASP A 9 56.87 7.00 38.58
N ALA A 10 57.47 6.17 37.72
CA ALA A 10 57.55 6.36 36.27
C ALA A 10 56.38 5.72 35.48
N GLY A 11 55.40 5.13 36.16
CA GLY A 11 54.25 4.45 35.58
C GLY A 11 54.28 2.92 35.72
N ALA A 12 53.33 2.26 35.04
CA ALA A 12 53.12 0.82 35.15
C ALA A 12 54.00 0.03 34.16
N GLY A 13 54.84 -0.88 34.67
CA GLY A 13 55.70 -1.75 33.88
C GLY A 13 54.93 -2.76 33.00
N PRO A 14 55.62 -3.54 32.15
CA PRO A 14 54.98 -4.54 31.30
C PRO A 14 54.26 -5.60 32.14
N GLY A 15 53.06 -5.99 31.72
CA GLY A 15 52.27 -7.03 32.39
C GLY A 15 52.86 -8.41 32.14
N ALA A 16 53.11 -9.17 33.20
CA ALA A 16 53.50 -10.57 33.14
C ALA A 16 52.31 -11.45 33.53
N ARG A 17 52.09 -12.54 32.79
CA ARG A 17 51.15 -13.58 33.21
C ARG A 17 51.65 -14.21 34.50
N VAL A 18 50.75 -14.33 35.47
CA VAL A 18 50.95 -15.02 36.74
C VAL A 18 50.06 -16.25 36.73
N ASP A 19 50.70 -17.38 36.97
CA ASP A 19 50.03 -18.62 37.35
C ASP A 19 50.29 -18.81 38.85
N PRO A 20 49.36 -18.40 39.74
CA PRO A 20 49.60 -18.45 41.18
C PRO A 20 49.87 -19.85 41.71
N TYR A 21 49.49 -20.90 40.97
CA TYR A 21 49.71 -22.30 41.35
C TYR A 21 51.12 -22.82 41.00
N ASN A 22 51.82 -22.14 40.08
CA ASN A 22 53.13 -22.55 39.54
C ASN A 22 54.21 -21.45 39.59
N ASP A 23 53.88 -20.21 39.99
CA ASP A 23 54.82 -19.09 40.10
C ASP A 23 55.62 -19.17 41.43
N PRO A 24 56.97 -19.23 41.38
CA PRO A 24 57.81 -19.28 42.58
C PRO A 24 57.61 -18.11 43.55
N ALA A 25 57.11 -16.96 43.08
CA ALA A 25 56.87 -15.80 43.94
C ALA A 25 55.65 -15.97 44.86
N TRP A 26 54.78 -16.93 44.57
CA TRP A 26 53.56 -17.22 45.35
C TRP A 26 53.73 -18.47 46.23
N SER A 27 54.94 -19.05 46.29
CA SER A 27 55.20 -20.30 47.01
C SER A 27 55.10 -20.18 48.53
N ASP A 28 55.22 -18.97 49.04
CA ASP A 28 55.29 -18.67 50.48
C ASP A 28 54.10 -17.82 50.94
N VAL A 29 53.13 -17.57 50.05
CA VAL A 29 51.90 -16.84 50.35
C VAL A 29 50.92 -17.80 51.01
N ASP A 30 50.63 -17.57 52.29
CA ASP A 30 49.66 -18.34 53.09
C ASP A 30 48.25 -18.16 52.53
N THR A 31 47.52 -19.26 52.35
CA THR A 31 46.13 -19.28 51.90
C THR A 31 45.12 -18.93 53.02
N GLY A 32 45.60 -18.66 54.23
CA GLY A 32 44.77 -18.48 55.43
C GLY A 32 44.34 -19.80 56.08
N SER A 33 44.79 -20.94 55.55
CA SER A 33 44.52 -22.30 56.05
C SER A 33 45.78 -23.01 56.59
N GLY A 34 46.91 -22.30 56.67
CA GLY A 34 48.20 -22.86 57.07
C GLY A 34 48.95 -23.58 55.94
N ASN A 35 48.52 -23.39 54.68
CA ASN A 35 49.12 -23.92 53.45
C ASN A 35 49.54 -22.77 52.52
N THR A 36 50.31 -23.07 51.46
CA THR A 36 50.71 -22.10 50.43
C THR A 36 50.19 -22.47 49.05
N PHE A 37 50.15 -21.52 48.11
CA PHE A 37 49.60 -21.72 46.75
C PHE A 37 50.41 -22.70 45.86
N ARG A 38 51.60 -23.17 46.28
CA ARG A 38 52.47 -24.01 45.45
C ARG A 38 51.98 -25.45 45.33
N GLY A 39 51.69 -25.91 44.10
CA GLY A 39 51.56 -27.33 43.78
C GLY A 39 50.20 -27.99 44.07
N LEU A 40 49.21 -27.24 44.53
CA LEU A 40 47.83 -27.71 44.69
C LEU A 40 46.95 -27.06 43.62
N LEU A 41 46.81 -27.74 42.47
CA LEU A 41 45.76 -27.39 41.52
C LEU A 41 44.41 -27.57 42.21
N PRO A 42 43.49 -26.58 42.17
CA PRO A 42 42.15 -26.76 42.71
C PRO A 42 41.51 -27.94 41.98
N ALA A 43 41.24 -29.03 42.71
CA ALA A 43 40.50 -30.16 42.16
C ALA A 43 39.09 -29.76 41.69
N PHE A 44 38.64 -28.55 42.08
CA PHE A 44 37.39 -27.91 41.69
C PHE A 44 37.08 -27.99 40.18
N TYR A 45 38.08 -27.80 39.30
CA TYR A 45 37.84 -27.90 37.85
C TYR A 45 37.36 -29.30 37.41
N GLY A 46 37.83 -30.35 38.08
CA GLY A 46 37.34 -31.72 37.88
C GLY A 46 35.98 -32.00 38.55
N GLU A 47 35.52 -31.11 39.42
CA GLU A 47 34.20 -31.17 40.07
C GLU A 47 33.11 -30.44 39.27
N LEU A 48 33.49 -29.49 38.39
CA LEU A 48 32.55 -28.66 37.61
C LEU A 48 31.52 -29.48 36.83
N SER A 49 31.91 -30.60 36.24
CA SER A 49 31.01 -31.48 35.47
C SER A 49 29.96 -32.19 36.33
N ARG A 50 30.14 -32.21 37.65
CA ARG A 50 29.24 -32.81 38.63
C ARG A 50 28.48 -31.78 39.46
N LEU A 51 28.67 -30.49 39.21
CA LEU A 51 27.95 -29.44 39.94
C LEU A 51 26.46 -29.55 39.71
N THR A 52 25.71 -29.48 40.80
CA THR A 52 24.24 -29.55 40.77
C THR A 52 23.57 -28.30 41.33
N GLY A 53 24.35 -27.38 41.87
CA GLY A 53 23.94 -26.06 42.34
C GLY A 53 25.16 -25.33 42.87
N ILE A 54 25.20 -24.01 42.66
CA ILE A 54 26.30 -23.15 43.10
C ILE A 54 25.78 -21.75 43.40
N PHE A 55 26.26 -21.12 44.47
CA PHE A 55 26.05 -19.70 44.75
C PHE A 55 27.29 -19.12 45.43
N TYR A 56 27.38 -17.79 45.49
CA TYR A 56 28.46 -17.07 46.16
C TYR A 56 27.89 -16.29 47.33
N ASP A 57 28.56 -16.36 48.47
CA ASP A 57 28.28 -15.54 49.65
C ASP A 57 29.56 -15.38 50.48
N SER A 58 29.77 -14.20 51.07
CA SER A 58 30.83 -13.95 52.07
C SER A 58 32.23 -14.47 51.69
N ASP A 59 32.69 -14.17 50.48
CA ASP A 59 33.98 -14.63 49.92
C ASP A 59 34.12 -16.15 49.74
N ARG A 60 32.99 -16.86 49.65
CA ARG A 60 32.94 -18.31 49.43
C ARG A 60 32.04 -18.65 48.27
N ILE A 61 32.43 -19.66 47.51
CA ILE A 61 31.48 -20.38 46.64
C ILE A 61 30.97 -21.59 47.39
N TYR A 62 29.65 -21.70 47.50
CA TYR A 62 28.95 -22.85 48.04
C TYR A 62 28.40 -23.69 46.90
N TYR A 63 28.52 -25.01 46.97
CA TYR A 63 28.13 -25.88 45.87
C TYR A 63 27.79 -27.31 46.28
N THR A 64 26.98 -27.97 45.46
CA THR A 64 26.60 -29.38 45.60
C THR A 64 27.11 -30.21 44.43
N LEU A 65 27.30 -31.51 44.65
CA LEU A 65 27.76 -32.46 43.64
C LEU A 65 26.78 -33.62 43.46
N SER A 66 26.61 -34.09 42.23
CA SER A 66 25.66 -35.16 41.88
C SER A 66 25.93 -36.52 42.53
N ASP A 67 27.14 -36.76 43.01
CA ASP A 67 27.60 -37.98 43.69
C ASP A 67 27.83 -37.78 45.20
N SER A 68 27.30 -36.70 45.79
CA SER A 68 27.43 -36.37 47.20
C SER A 68 26.10 -36.00 47.85
N THR A 69 26.06 -36.12 49.18
CA THR A 69 24.96 -35.66 50.03
C THR A 69 25.27 -34.35 50.74
N GLU A 70 26.44 -33.75 50.52
CA GLU A 70 26.96 -32.60 51.26
C GLU A 70 26.82 -31.28 50.48
N LEU A 71 26.73 -30.18 51.23
CA LEU A 71 26.97 -28.83 50.72
C LEU A 71 28.43 -28.47 50.99
N TYR A 72 29.21 -28.30 49.92
CA TYR A 72 30.61 -27.92 50.02
C TYR A 72 30.78 -26.41 49.88
N TRP A 73 31.90 -25.90 50.38
CA TRP A 73 32.34 -24.56 50.05
C TRP A 73 33.86 -24.46 49.87
N ARG A 74 34.27 -23.42 49.15
CA ARG A 74 35.68 -23.02 48.97
C ARG A 74 35.77 -21.51 49.05
N TRP A 75 36.91 -21.00 49.50
CA TRP A 75 37.23 -19.59 49.35
C TRP A 75 37.18 -19.17 47.88
N PHE A 76 36.60 -18.01 47.60
CA PHE A 76 36.54 -17.43 46.27
C PHE A 76 36.68 -15.92 46.35
N ASN A 77 37.65 -15.37 45.64
CA ASN A 77 37.84 -13.93 45.56
C ASN A 77 37.29 -13.41 44.22
N VAL A 78 36.29 -12.55 44.28
CA VAL A 78 35.57 -12.03 43.10
C VAL A 78 36.45 -11.15 42.20
N ASP A 79 37.45 -10.45 42.76
CA ASP A 79 38.34 -9.58 41.99
C ASP A 79 39.34 -10.36 41.14
N SER A 80 39.88 -11.45 41.70
CA SER A 80 40.92 -12.28 41.08
C SER A 80 40.36 -13.50 40.38
N LEU A 81 39.09 -13.85 40.64
CA LEU A 81 38.40 -15.07 40.19
C LEU A 81 39.14 -16.35 40.62
N VAL A 82 39.91 -16.28 41.70
CA VAL A 82 40.67 -17.41 42.24
C VAL A 82 39.80 -18.20 43.21
N VAL A 83 39.70 -19.51 42.96
CA VAL A 83 39.08 -20.49 43.85
C VAL A 83 40.16 -21.12 44.73
N GLY A 84 39.91 -21.18 46.04
CA GLY A 84 40.79 -21.83 47.02
C GLY A 84 41.01 -23.33 46.74
N SER A 85 42.21 -23.81 47.07
CA SER A 85 42.63 -25.19 46.79
C SER A 85 41.95 -26.25 47.67
N GLU A 86 41.56 -25.88 48.90
CA GLU A 86 40.89 -26.76 49.86
C GLU A 86 39.37 -26.72 49.73
N ARG A 87 38.72 -27.87 49.98
CA ARG A 87 37.26 -28.04 50.01
C ARG A 87 36.82 -28.23 51.45
N PHE A 88 35.81 -27.47 51.86
CA PHE A 88 35.18 -27.58 53.17
C PHE A 88 33.73 -28.04 53.00
N THR A 89 33.13 -28.54 54.08
CA THR A 89 31.71 -28.87 54.14
C THR A 89 31.00 -27.84 55.00
N ALA A 90 29.89 -27.30 54.53
CA ALA A 90 29.04 -26.40 55.31
C ALA A 90 28.36 -27.19 56.44
N SER A 91 28.20 -26.58 57.61
CA SER A 91 27.54 -27.24 58.75
C SER A 91 26.04 -27.49 58.46
N GLY A 92 25.52 -28.66 58.83
CA GLY A 92 24.09 -28.99 58.76
C GLY A 92 23.83 -30.48 58.45
N ASP A 93 22.64 -30.98 58.81
CA ASP A 93 22.26 -32.40 58.64
C ASP A 93 21.38 -32.66 57.39
N ARG A 94 21.29 -31.70 56.46
CA ARG A 94 20.46 -31.84 55.26
C ARG A 94 21.14 -32.73 54.22
N ASN A 95 20.37 -33.63 53.61
CA ASN A 95 20.82 -34.37 52.43
C ASN A 95 20.67 -33.52 51.15
N TRP A 96 21.79 -33.26 50.48
CA TRP A 96 21.85 -32.42 49.27
C TRP A 96 21.80 -33.19 47.95
N SER A 97 21.65 -34.52 47.99
CA SER A 97 21.71 -35.35 46.77
C SER A 97 20.60 -35.06 45.77
N ASP A 98 19.46 -34.51 46.21
CA ASP A 98 18.33 -34.11 45.36
C ASP A 98 18.39 -32.66 44.86
N THR A 99 19.52 -31.97 44.98
CA THR A 99 19.63 -30.56 44.56
C THR A 99 19.75 -30.44 43.03
N ALA A 100 18.98 -29.58 42.38
CA ALA A 100 19.13 -29.26 40.95
C ALA A 100 19.51 -27.80 40.68
N GLY A 101 19.49 -26.95 41.71
CA GLY A 101 19.90 -25.56 41.66
C GLY A 101 19.91 -24.96 43.06
N LEU A 102 20.73 -23.92 43.25
CA LEU A 102 20.84 -23.15 44.49
C LEU A 102 20.94 -21.67 44.14
N PHE A 103 20.28 -20.83 44.92
CA PHE A 103 20.56 -19.39 44.96
C PHE A 103 20.26 -18.87 46.37
N LEU A 104 20.98 -17.83 46.76
CA LEU A 104 20.81 -17.15 48.03
C LEU A 104 20.24 -15.77 47.75
N ASP A 105 19.20 -15.40 48.50
CA ASP A 105 18.66 -14.05 48.56
C ASP A 105 18.59 -13.63 50.03
N ASP A 106 19.35 -12.59 50.38
CA ASP A 106 19.68 -12.23 51.77
C ASP A 106 20.08 -13.46 52.61
N GLU A 107 19.32 -13.80 53.64
CA GLU A 107 19.56 -14.95 54.54
C GLU A 107 18.69 -16.17 54.17
N THR A 108 18.08 -16.19 52.99
CA THR A 108 17.22 -17.28 52.52
C THR A 108 17.86 -18.05 51.38
N LEU A 109 18.26 -19.29 51.65
CA LEU A 109 18.74 -20.21 50.64
C LEU A 109 17.56 -20.91 49.99
N TYR A 110 17.48 -20.78 48.68
CA TYR A 110 16.51 -21.46 47.85
C TYR A 110 17.14 -22.67 47.15
N VAL A 111 16.41 -23.78 47.15
CA VAL A 111 16.87 -25.08 46.69
C VAL A 111 15.84 -25.66 45.74
N VAL A 112 16.27 -25.96 44.52
CA VAL A 112 15.44 -26.68 43.55
C VAL A 112 15.61 -28.18 43.77
N SER A 113 14.50 -28.91 43.89
CA SER A 113 14.51 -30.38 43.93
C SER A 113 14.65 -30.97 42.53
N ARG A 114 15.56 -31.94 42.37
CA ARG A 114 15.73 -32.70 41.12
C ARG A 114 14.57 -33.66 40.91
N THR A 115 14.01 -34.19 41.99
CA THR A 115 12.94 -35.18 41.96
C THR A 115 11.63 -34.59 41.44
N ASN A 116 11.19 -33.45 41.98
CA ASN A 116 9.88 -32.87 41.65
C ASN A 116 9.95 -31.50 40.95
N GLY A 117 11.12 -30.86 40.91
CA GLY A 117 11.27 -29.53 40.30
C GLY A 117 10.76 -28.37 41.14
N HIS A 118 10.30 -28.62 42.37
CA HIS A 118 9.77 -27.58 43.25
C HIS A 118 10.89 -26.77 43.89
N LEU A 119 10.54 -25.56 44.31
CA LEU A 119 11.40 -24.64 45.02
C LEU A 119 11.14 -24.72 46.52
N ALA A 120 12.20 -24.98 47.29
CA ALA A 120 12.17 -24.94 48.74
C ALA A 120 13.01 -23.78 49.25
N ALA A 121 12.63 -23.20 50.39
CA ALA A 121 13.38 -22.16 51.09
C ALA A 121 13.82 -22.65 52.47
N LEU A 122 15.05 -22.33 52.88
CA LEU A 122 15.56 -22.50 54.23
C LEU A 122 16.45 -21.32 54.61
N SER A 123 16.62 -21.08 55.91
CA SER A 123 17.51 -20.04 56.39
C SER A 123 18.98 -20.40 56.13
N PHE A 124 19.81 -19.38 55.94
CA PHE A 124 21.24 -19.51 55.71
C PHE A 124 22.00 -18.42 56.48
N ASP A 125 22.76 -18.85 57.48
CA ASP A 125 23.60 -17.99 58.34
C ASP A 125 24.97 -18.64 58.46
N ASP A 126 25.90 -18.26 57.58
CA ASP A 126 27.22 -18.89 57.38
C ASP A 126 27.17 -20.41 57.08
N GLY A 127 25.98 -20.92 56.78
CA GLY A 127 25.64 -22.32 56.56
C GLY A 127 24.12 -22.55 56.62
N PRO A 128 23.62 -23.68 56.09
CA PRO A 128 22.20 -23.99 56.09
C PRO A 128 21.66 -24.18 57.52
N ALA A 129 20.63 -23.42 57.87
CA ALA A 129 20.00 -23.43 59.19
C ALA A 129 18.50 -23.74 59.09
N GLY A 130 17.98 -24.44 60.10
CA GLY A 130 16.55 -24.76 60.19
C GLY A 130 16.07 -25.82 59.18
N GLY A 131 14.75 -26.04 59.17
CA GLY A 131 14.09 -26.94 58.22
C GLY A 131 13.68 -26.20 56.95
N ALA A 132 13.70 -26.88 55.80
CA ALA A 132 13.17 -26.27 54.58
C ALA A 132 11.64 -26.29 54.54
N THR A 133 11.10 -25.25 53.93
CA THR A 133 9.68 -25.07 53.62
C THR A 133 9.48 -24.98 52.12
N THR A 134 8.29 -25.30 51.62
CA THR A 134 7.95 -25.10 50.20
C THR A 134 7.81 -23.61 49.93
N ALA A 135 8.57 -23.10 48.96
CA ALA A 135 8.47 -21.73 48.48
C ALA A 135 7.54 -21.62 47.27
N GLU A 136 7.64 -22.56 46.32
CA GLU A 136 6.79 -22.64 45.12
C GLU A 136 6.77 -24.08 44.58
N ASP A 137 5.59 -24.60 44.25
CA ASP A 137 5.39 -25.98 43.76
C ASP A 137 4.54 -26.08 42.47
N SER A 138 4.12 -24.95 41.90
CA SER A 138 3.34 -24.89 40.66
C SER A 138 4.18 -24.82 39.38
N LEU A 139 5.48 -24.51 39.49
CA LEU A 139 6.43 -24.49 38.37
C LEU A 139 7.52 -25.56 38.53
N ASP A 140 8.01 -26.07 37.40
CA ASP A 140 9.22 -26.90 37.35
C ASP A 140 10.46 -26.00 37.21
N TRP A 141 11.11 -25.72 38.34
CA TRP A 141 12.26 -24.84 38.43
C TRP A 141 13.54 -25.41 37.83
N ARG A 142 13.57 -26.68 37.41
CA ARG A 142 14.76 -27.28 36.75
C ARG A 142 14.98 -26.74 35.33
N ALA A 143 13.91 -26.24 34.69
CA ALA A 143 13.94 -25.72 33.32
C ALA A 143 14.09 -24.19 33.26
N ASN A 144 14.19 -23.52 34.41
CA ASN A 144 14.16 -22.06 34.51
C ASN A 144 15.46 -21.54 35.13
N ALA A 145 16.03 -20.49 34.54
CA ALA A 145 17.12 -19.75 35.18
C ALA A 145 16.54 -18.86 36.28
N VAL A 146 17.13 -18.89 37.48
CA VAL A 146 16.67 -18.08 38.61
C VAL A 146 17.68 -16.96 38.87
N PHE A 147 17.18 -15.74 39.01
CA PHE A 147 17.96 -14.56 39.39
C PHE A 147 17.09 -13.68 40.29
N VAL A 148 17.73 -12.96 41.22
CA VAL A 148 17.06 -11.99 42.07
C VAL A 148 16.78 -10.74 41.23
N GLY A 149 15.50 -10.39 41.07
CA GLY A 149 15.05 -9.14 40.45
C GLY A 149 14.68 -8.10 41.51
N PRO A 150 14.58 -6.81 41.16
CA PRO A 150 14.01 -5.81 42.07
C PRO A 150 12.58 -6.24 42.47
N ALA A 151 12.25 -6.13 43.76
CA ALA A 151 10.90 -6.43 44.26
C ALA A 151 9.86 -5.61 43.47
N ASP A 152 8.77 -6.28 43.09
CA ASP A 152 7.71 -5.80 42.20
C ASP A 152 7.31 -4.32 42.46
N GLU A 153 7.67 -3.42 41.55
CA GLU A 153 6.84 -2.26 41.27
C GLU A 153 5.83 -2.75 40.22
N ASP A 154 4.54 -2.79 40.55
CA ASP A 154 3.48 -3.11 39.58
C ASP A 154 3.75 -2.36 38.27
N PRO A 155 3.73 -3.01 37.09
CA PRO A 155 3.88 -2.30 35.83
C PRO A 155 2.83 -1.18 35.78
N PRO A 156 3.19 0.01 35.25
CA PRO A 156 2.25 1.13 35.19
C PRO A 156 0.94 0.68 34.53
N ALA A 157 -0.19 1.06 35.13
CA ALA A 157 -1.50 0.70 34.61
C ALA A 157 -1.67 1.22 33.17
N ASN A 158 -2.16 0.37 32.27
CA ASN A 158 -2.37 0.70 30.86
C ASN A 158 -3.34 1.85 30.66
N THR A 159 -3.01 2.77 29.75
CA THR A 159 -3.88 3.82 29.25
C THR A 159 -4.54 3.35 27.96
N PRO A 160 -5.89 3.27 27.85
CA PRO A 160 -6.52 2.83 26.61
C PRO A 160 -6.19 3.74 25.42
N PRO A 161 -6.25 3.22 24.17
CA PRO A 161 -5.96 4.00 22.98
C PRO A 161 -6.99 5.11 22.75
N SER A 162 -6.66 6.06 21.89
CA SER A 162 -7.58 7.07 21.35
C SER A 162 -7.93 6.71 19.90
N ALA A 163 -9.21 6.41 19.65
CA ALA A 163 -9.73 6.16 18.31
C ALA A 163 -10.14 7.47 17.61
N SER A 164 -9.66 7.67 16.38
CA SER A 164 -10.04 8.80 15.52
C SER A 164 -10.01 8.35 14.06
N PHE A 165 -10.91 8.88 13.24
CA PHE A 165 -10.87 8.64 11.80
C PHE A 165 -11.53 9.73 10.98
N THR A 166 -11.23 9.71 9.68
CA THR A 166 -11.95 10.45 8.65
C THR A 166 -12.66 9.50 7.68
N ALA A 167 -13.77 9.95 7.11
CA ALA A 167 -14.51 9.24 6.08
C ALA A 167 -14.81 10.18 4.90
N ALA A 168 -14.54 9.70 3.68
CA ALA A 168 -14.85 10.38 2.43
C ALA A 168 -15.70 9.46 1.55
N CYS A 169 -16.84 9.95 1.07
CA CYS A 169 -17.79 9.17 0.29
C CYS A 169 -18.08 9.83 -1.06
N GLU A 170 -18.07 9.03 -2.12
CA GLU A 170 -18.39 9.44 -3.49
C GLU A 170 -19.34 8.41 -4.10
N GLY A 171 -20.54 8.85 -4.48
CA GLY A 171 -21.61 7.96 -4.89
C GLY A 171 -21.96 6.96 -3.77
N LEU A 172 -21.85 5.67 -4.09
CA LEU A 172 -22.06 4.55 -3.16
C LEU A 172 -20.77 4.04 -2.48
N VAL A 173 -19.62 4.68 -2.73
CA VAL A 173 -18.32 4.23 -2.24
C VAL A 173 -17.85 5.14 -1.10
N CYS A 174 -17.37 4.57 0.00
CA CYS A 174 -16.68 5.33 1.05
C CYS A 174 -15.28 4.78 1.30
N SER A 175 -14.32 5.68 1.52
CA SER A 175 -12.98 5.39 2.01
C SER A 175 -12.84 5.95 3.42
N VAL A 176 -12.21 5.18 4.31
CA VAL A 176 -11.99 5.55 5.72
C VAL A 176 -10.51 5.46 6.08
N ASP A 177 -10.07 6.34 6.97
CA ASP A 177 -8.68 6.45 7.40
C ASP A 177 -8.60 6.74 8.91
N ALA A 178 -8.00 5.81 9.66
CA ALA A 178 -7.80 5.85 11.11
C ALA A 178 -6.35 6.14 11.52
N SER A 179 -5.51 6.64 10.62
CA SER A 179 -4.08 6.89 10.87
C SER A 179 -3.80 7.88 12.01
N ASP A 180 -4.78 8.71 12.39
CA ASP A 180 -4.71 9.61 13.53
C ASP A 180 -5.03 8.93 14.89
N SER A 181 -5.39 7.65 14.90
CA SER A 181 -5.55 6.89 16.16
C SER A 181 -4.18 6.62 16.79
N MET A 182 -4.11 6.71 18.11
CA MET A 182 -2.84 6.56 18.84
C MET A 182 -3.05 5.86 20.17
N ASP A 183 -1.96 5.30 20.70
CA ASP A 183 -1.90 4.76 22.05
C ASP A 183 -0.83 5.53 22.85
N PRO A 184 -1.16 6.18 23.99
CA PRO A 184 -0.24 7.08 24.68
C PRO A 184 0.97 6.41 25.37
N ASP A 185 0.83 5.16 25.79
CA ASP A 185 1.85 4.40 26.53
C ASP A 185 2.25 3.08 25.85
N GLY A 186 1.69 2.80 24.67
CA GLY A 186 2.00 1.62 23.87
C GLY A 186 1.87 1.84 22.35
N THR A 187 1.32 0.85 21.66
CA THR A 187 1.10 0.85 20.22
C THR A 187 -0.29 0.32 19.87
N VAL A 188 -0.88 0.86 18.81
CA VAL A 188 -2.12 0.31 18.26
C VAL A 188 -1.84 -1.02 17.56
N ALA A 189 -2.43 -2.10 18.06
CA ALA A 189 -2.28 -3.44 17.54
C ALA A 189 -3.26 -3.76 16.38
N SER A 190 -4.49 -3.23 16.41
CA SER A 190 -5.47 -3.52 15.35
C SER A 190 -6.58 -2.47 15.18
N PHE A 191 -7.20 -2.50 14.00
CA PHE A 191 -8.32 -1.63 13.59
C PHE A 191 -9.42 -2.51 12.99
N VAL A 192 -10.66 -2.35 13.49
CA VAL A 192 -11.86 -3.04 13.00
C VAL A 192 -12.93 -2.01 12.66
N TRP A 193 -13.48 -2.12 11.46
CA TRP A 193 -14.53 -1.23 10.95
C TRP A 193 -15.87 -1.96 10.92
N SER A 194 -16.94 -1.27 11.32
CA SER A 194 -18.33 -1.63 11.00
C SER A 194 -18.94 -0.52 10.16
N PHE A 195 -19.44 -0.84 8.97
CA PHE A 195 -19.95 0.17 8.02
C PHE A 195 -21.44 0.50 8.20
N GLY A 196 -22.10 -0.08 9.20
CA GLY A 196 -23.50 0.21 9.50
C GLY A 196 -24.54 -0.46 8.57
N ASP A 197 -24.10 -1.26 7.60
CA ASP A 197 -24.95 -2.10 6.73
C ASP A 197 -24.83 -3.61 7.06
N GLY A 198 -24.15 -3.95 8.16
CA GLY A 198 -23.87 -5.32 8.59
C GLY A 198 -22.53 -5.88 8.08
N THR A 199 -21.82 -5.16 7.22
CA THR A 199 -20.48 -5.54 6.75
C THR A 199 -19.37 -4.91 7.61
N HIS A 200 -18.18 -5.50 7.54
CA HIS A 200 -17.04 -5.14 8.37
C HIS A 200 -15.76 -5.06 7.52
N GLY A 201 -14.77 -4.32 8.01
CA GLY A 201 -13.44 -4.20 7.40
C GLY A 201 -12.34 -4.21 8.47
N THR A 202 -11.08 -4.31 8.04
CA THR A 202 -9.90 -4.26 8.93
C THR A 202 -8.80 -3.42 8.32
N GLY A 203 -7.84 -3.00 9.16
CA GLY A 203 -6.68 -2.20 8.76
C GLY A 203 -6.87 -0.70 9.04
N SER A 204 -5.77 0.05 9.06
CA SER A 204 -5.79 1.49 9.35
C SER A 204 -6.53 2.32 8.29
N THR A 205 -6.67 1.78 7.08
CA THR A 205 -7.52 2.33 6.02
C THR A 205 -8.39 1.22 5.45
N ALA A 206 -9.59 1.57 4.98
CA ALA A 206 -10.47 0.63 4.29
C ALA A 206 -11.34 1.34 3.25
N ARG A 207 -11.86 0.57 2.29
CA ARG A 207 -12.81 1.04 1.27
C ARG A 207 -14.03 0.14 1.26
N HIS A 208 -15.21 0.74 1.27
CA HIS A 208 -16.50 0.04 1.30
C HIS A 208 -17.43 0.55 0.19
N VAL A 209 -18.30 -0.34 -0.30
CA VAL A 209 -19.31 -0.03 -1.33
C VAL A 209 -20.69 -0.42 -0.80
N TYR A 210 -21.57 0.56 -0.67
CA TYR A 210 -22.96 0.34 -0.24
C TYR A 210 -23.83 -0.13 -1.40
N ALA A 211 -24.83 -0.95 -1.09
CA ALA A 211 -25.76 -1.47 -2.09
C ALA A 211 -26.81 -0.43 -2.55
N GLY A 212 -26.96 0.68 -1.84
CA GLY A 212 -27.93 1.72 -2.18
C GLY A 212 -27.70 3.02 -1.42
N ALA A 213 -28.38 4.08 -1.87
CA ALA A 213 -28.36 5.38 -1.22
C ALA A 213 -28.94 5.31 0.20
N GLY A 214 -28.35 6.06 1.13
CA GLY A 214 -28.81 6.08 2.51
C GLY A 214 -27.82 6.76 3.45
N SER A 215 -28.22 6.89 4.72
CA SER A 215 -27.31 7.30 5.79
C SER A 215 -26.84 6.05 6.53
N TYR A 216 -25.53 5.95 6.73
CA TYR A 216 -24.86 4.83 7.37
C TYR A 216 -23.98 5.31 8.51
N THR A 217 -23.95 4.55 9.61
CA THR A 217 -23.11 4.85 10.78
C THR A 217 -21.87 3.98 10.74
N ILE A 218 -20.72 4.60 10.43
CA ILE A 218 -19.43 3.93 10.45
C ILE A 218 -18.89 3.95 11.88
N THR A 219 -18.50 2.79 12.39
CA THR A 219 -17.85 2.63 13.69
C THR A 219 -16.46 2.05 13.50
N LEU A 220 -15.47 2.70 14.10
CA LEU A 220 -14.10 2.20 14.25
C LEU A 220 -13.92 1.66 15.66
N GLU A 221 -13.34 0.48 15.79
CA GLU A 221 -12.78 -0.07 17.03
C GLU A 221 -11.27 -0.22 16.87
N VAL A 222 -10.52 0.35 17.82
CA VAL A 222 -9.06 0.31 17.90
C VAL A 222 -8.67 -0.53 19.12
N THR A 223 -7.67 -1.40 18.99
CA THR A 223 -7.12 -2.21 20.10
C THR A 223 -5.63 -1.95 20.26
N ASP A 224 -5.14 -1.74 21.48
CA ASP A 224 -3.72 -1.58 21.81
C ASP A 224 -2.97 -2.92 21.96
N ASP A 225 -1.65 -2.88 22.22
CA ASP A 225 -0.80 -4.07 22.36
C ASP A 225 -1.01 -4.88 23.63
N VAL A 226 -1.81 -4.39 24.58
CA VAL A 226 -2.19 -5.09 25.81
C VAL A 226 -3.67 -5.47 25.87
N GLY A 227 -4.42 -5.17 24.79
CA GLY A 227 -5.79 -5.60 24.56
C GLY A 227 -6.89 -4.63 24.99
N ALA A 228 -6.57 -3.40 25.44
CA ALA A 228 -7.62 -2.40 25.69
C ALA A 228 -8.12 -1.79 24.38
N THR A 229 -9.37 -1.31 24.39
CA THR A 229 -10.04 -0.84 23.18
C THR A 229 -10.66 0.54 23.32
N ALA A 230 -10.79 1.23 22.19
CA ALA A 230 -11.52 2.49 22.06
C ALA A 230 -12.32 2.53 20.76
N THR A 231 -13.39 3.33 20.74
CA THR A 231 -14.29 3.42 19.59
C THR A 231 -14.50 4.86 19.14
N ALA A 232 -14.65 5.04 17.83
CA ALA A 232 -15.06 6.29 17.21
C ALA A 232 -16.22 6.03 16.25
N VAL A 233 -17.14 6.99 16.12
CA VAL A 233 -18.35 6.84 15.32
C VAL A 233 -18.59 8.07 14.44
N GLN A 234 -18.91 7.86 13.17
CA GLN A 234 -19.28 8.93 12.23
C GLN A 234 -20.45 8.51 11.35
N ASN A 235 -21.42 9.40 11.16
CA ASN A 235 -22.50 9.21 10.19
C ASN A 235 -22.07 9.74 8.82
N VAL A 236 -22.24 8.93 7.79
CA VAL A 236 -22.04 9.30 6.38
C VAL A 236 -23.35 9.16 5.63
N THR A 237 -23.53 9.96 4.58
CA THR A 237 -24.64 9.81 3.64
C THR A 237 -24.08 9.50 2.27
N VAL A 238 -24.54 8.42 1.67
CA VAL A 238 -24.18 8.00 0.32
C VAL A 238 -25.39 8.17 -0.59
N THR A 239 -25.13 8.57 -1.83
CA THR A 239 -26.17 8.85 -2.82
C THR A 239 -25.93 8.01 -4.05
N ASP A 240 -27.01 7.45 -4.61
CA ASP A 240 -26.99 6.77 -5.92
C ASP A 240 -27.09 7.78 -7.08
N THR A 241 -26.58 8.99 -6.84
CA THR A 241 -26.41 9.99 -7.90
C THR A 241 -24.99 9.81 -8.39
N PRO A 242 -24.78 9.58 -9.70
CA PRO A 242 -23.44 9.66 -10.27
C PRO A 242 -22.78 10.96 -9.82
N PRO A 243 -21.45 10.98 -9.63
CA PRO A 243 -20.74 12.23 -9.35
C PRO A 243 -21.24 13.28 -10.34
N ALA A 244 -21.46 14.51 -9.86
CA ALA A 244 -21.82 15.61 -10.75
C ALA A 244 -20.81 15.61 -11.90
N SER A 245 -21.27 15.66 -13.14
CA SER A 245 -20.40 15.68 -14.31
C SER A 245 -20.39 17.07 -14.89
N ASP A 246 -19.23 17.57 -15.33
CA ASP A 246 -19.22 18.82 -16.08
C ASP A 246 -19.97 18.59 -17.40
N PRO A 247 -21.01 19.38 -17.70
CA PRO A 247 -21.79 19.15 -18.91
C PRO A 247 -20.92 19.36 -20.13
N ILE A 248 -20.94 18.39 -21.05
CA ILE A 248 -20.29 18.57 -22.35
C ILE A 248 -20.98 19.71 -23.09
N SER A 249 -20.19 20.53 -23.77
CA SER A 249 -20.69 21.57 -24.66
C SER A 249 -19.83 21.67 -25.91
N GLU A 250 -20.45 21.96 -27.05
CA GLU A 250 -19.73 22.29 -28.27
C GLU A 250 -19.03 23.65 -28.12
N VAL A 251 -17.74 23.69 -28.47
CA VAL A 251 -16.86 24.86 -28.36
C VAL A 251 -16.70 25.55 -29.69
N GLY A 252 -16.66 24.79 -30.77
CA GLY A 252 -16.57 25.30 -32.12
C GLY A 252 -16.39 24.18 -33.13
N SER A 253 -16.77 24.46 -34.37
CA SER A 253 -16.59 23.58 -35.51
C SER A 253 -15.94 24.32 -36.67
N THR A 254 -15.33 23.57 -37.57
CA THR A 254 -14.89 24.09 -38.86
C THR A 254 -14.80 22.98 -39.88
N SER A 255 -14.81 23.35 -41.16
CA SER A 255 -14.56 22.41 -42.24
C SER A 255 -13.61 22.95 -43.29
N SER A 256 -13.07 22.03 -44.09
CA SER A 256 -12.49 22.40 -45.37
C SER A 256 -12.71 21.31 -46.41
N THR A 257 -12.86 21.74 -47.66
CA THR A 257 -12.99 20.83 -48.79
C THR A 257 -11.97 21.18 -49.86
N GLY A 258 -11.67 20.24 -50.75
CA GLY A 258 -10.80 20.53 -51.89
C GLY A 258 -10.27 19.30 -52.58
N ASN A 259 -9.25 19.51 -53.41
CA ASN A 259 -8.52 18.46 -54.12
C ASN A 259 -7.01 18.72 -54.01
N ARG A 260 -6.33 18.03 -53.09
CA ARG A 260 -4.91 18.25 -52.77
C ARG A 260 -4.29 17.04 -52.07
N THR A 261 -2.97 16.99 -52.01
CA THR A 261 -2.21 15.98 -51.25
C THR A 261 -2.01 16.34 -49.77
N ASN A 262 -2.29 17.58 -49.38
CA ASN A 262 -2.17 18.08 -48.01
C ASN A 262 -3.47 18.76 -47.50
N PRO A 263 -4.55 17.99 -47.30
CA PRO A 263 -5.77 18.50 -46.66
C PRO A 263 -5.46 19.19 -45.33
N ARG A 264 -6.11 20.34 -45.10
CA ARG A 264 -5.86 21.15 -43.90
C ARG A 264 -7.12 21.79 -43.37
N VAL A 265 -7.25 21.89 -42.05
CA VAL A 265 -8.41 22.49 -41.36
C VAL A 265 -7.89 23.26 -40.15
N THR A 266 -8.59 24.33 -39.74
CA THR A 266 -8.10 25.24 -38.69
C THR A 266 -8.83 24.97 -37.38
N VAL A 267 -8.14 24.67 -36.29
CA VAL A 267 -8.79 24.51 -34.98
C VAL A 267 -9.56 25.80 -34.62
N PRO A 268 -10.82 25.73 -34.17
CA PRO A 268 -11.60 26.90 -33.75
C PRO A 268 -10.84 27.75 -32.73
N SER A 269 -11.01 29.06 -32.79
CA SER A 269 -10.28 30.00 -31.90
C SER A 269 -10.72 29.93 -30.44
N ASP A 270 -11.92 29.42 -30.18
CA ASP A 270 -12.49 29.35 -28.83
C ASP A 270 -12.07 28.09 -28.06
N VAL A 271 -11.33 27.18 -28.73
CA VAL A 271 -10.75 25.98 -28.11
C VAL A 271 -9.83 26.36 -26.97
N ARG A 272 -9.98 25.65 -25.85
CA ARG A 272 -9.17 25.78 -24.65
C ARG A 272 -8.34 24.53 -24.43
N GLU A 273 -7.30 24.69 -23.61
CA GLU A 273 -6.56 23.54 -23.11
C GLU A 273 -7.51 22.58 -22.39
N GLY A 274 -7.39 21.30 -22.71
CA GLY A 274 -8.31 20.31 -22.17
C GLY A 274 -9.69 20.34 -22.82
N ASP A 275 -9.86 20.78 -24.07
CA ASP A 275 -11.02 20.42 -24.91
C ASP A 275 -10.72 19.15 -25.73
N LEU A 276 -11.74 18.38 -26.11
CA LEU A 276 -11.60 17.24 -27.00
C LEU A 276 -11.84 17.71 -28.44
N LEU A 277 -10.87 17.50 -29.31
CA LEU A 277 -10.99 17.72 -30.74
C LEU A 277 -11.31 16.41 -31.43
N VAL A 278 -12.36 16.40 -32.25
CA VAL A 278 -12.77 15.28 -33.11
C VAL A 278 -12.64 15.73 -34.56
N LEU A 279 -11.77 15.08 -35.31
CA LEU A 279 -11.53 15.35 -36.73
C LEU A 279 -12.01 14.15 -37.54
N VAL A 280 -12.96 14.38 -38.45
CA VAL A 280 -13.37 13.40 -39.46
C VAL A 280 -12.86 13.85 -40.81
N GLY A 281 -12.06 13.01 -41.44
CA GLY A 281 -11.61 13.24 -42.81
C GLY A 281 -12.17 12.22 -43.74
N SER A 282 -12.80 12.68 -44.81
CA SER A 282 -13.36 11.83 -45.86
C SER A 282 -12.73 12.16 -47.20
N TYR A 283 -12.30 11.13 -47.91
CA TYR A 283 -11.41 11.21 -49.06
C TYR A 283 -11.88 10.30 -50.19
N GLN A 284 -11.31 10.46 -51.37
CA GLN A 284 -11.41 9.41 -52.39
C GLN A 284 -10.88 8.07 -51.87
N ALA A 285 -11.63 6.98 -52.07
CA ALA A 285 -11.15 5.64 -51.73
C ALA A 285 -9.80 5.34 -52.42
N GLY A 286 -8.90 4.70 -51.68
CA GLY A 286 -7.50 4.47 -52.07
C GLY A 286 -6.52 5.50 -51.51
N ALA A 287 -7.00 6.66 -51.04
CA ALA A 287 -6.19 7.66 -50.36
C ALA A 287 -6.23 7.41 -48.84
N ASP A 288 -5.38 6.54 -48.33
CA ASP A 288 -5.18 6.38 -46.89
C ASP A 288 -4.35 7.57 -46.36
N PRO A 289 -4.93 8.46 -45.54
CA PRO A 289 -4.24 9.63 -44.99
C PRO A 289 -3.18 9.23 -43.97
N ALA A 290 -2.08 9.98 -43.90
CA ALA A 290 -1.21 9.96 -42.73
C ALA A 290 -1.88 10.66 -41.55
N ASP A 291 -1.65 10.15 -40.34
CA ASP A 291 -2.18 10.77 -39.12
C ASP A 291 -1.60 12.18 -38.93
N PRO A 292 -2.42 13.20 -38.63
CA PRO A 292 -1.91 14.52 -38.29
C PRO A 292 -0.99 14.44 -37.06
N PRO A 293 0.10 15.23 -37.01
CA PRO A 293 1.03 15.17 -35.88
C PRO A 293 0.35 15.42 -34.52
N GLY A 294 0.51 14.50 -33.58
CA GLY A 294 -0.08 14.57 -32.24
C GLY A 294 -1.60 14.35 -32.23
N TRP A 295 -2.16 13.71 -33.25
CA TRP A 295 -3.53 13.21 -33.27
C TRP A 295 -3.53 11.69 -33.22
N THR A 296 -4.53 11.11 -32.58
CA THR A 296 -4.72 9.67 -32.48
C THR A 296 -5.79 9.22 -33.46
N ARG A 297 -5.48 8.28 -34.35
CA ARG A 297 -6.49 7.63 -35.21
C ARG A 297 -7.38 6.74 -34.34
N LEU A 298 -8.68 6.99 -34.35
CA LEU A 298 -9.67 6.25 -33.58
C LEU A 298 -10.24 5.09 -34.38
N ASP A 299 -10.73 5.35 -35.59
CA ASP A 299 -11.28 4.33 -36.49
C ASP A 299 -11.20 4.79 -37.96
N GLN A 300 -11.37 3.85 -38.88
CA GLN A 300 -11.38 4.09 -40.32
C GLN A 300 -12.26 3.09 -41.07
N THR A 301 -12.86 3.54 -42.17
CA THR A 301 -13.63 2.67 -43.06
C THR A 301 -13.59 3.16 -44.51
N SER A 302 -14.01 2.31 -45.45
CA SER A 302 -14.07 2.68 -46.86
C SER A 302 -15.11 1.89 -47.65
N VAL A 303 -15.77 2.60 -48.57
CA VAL A 303 -16.64 2.04 -49.62
C VAL A 303 -16.03 2.33 -51.00
N PRO A 304 -16.48 1.68 -52.08
CA PRO A 304 -16.01 1.99 -53.43
C PRO A 304 -16.13 3.47 -53.81
N GLY A 305 -15.01 4.19 -53.74
CA GLY A 305 -14.87 5.59 -54.14
C GLY A 305 -14.82 6.61 -53.00
N LEU A 306 -15.11 6.23 -51.76
CA LEU A 306 -15.02 7.08 -50.56
C LEU A 306 -14.36 6.31 -49.40
N GLY A 307 -13.35 6.90 -48.76
CA GLY A 307 -12.78 6.44 -47.49
C GLY A 307 -12.98 7.51 -46.42
N SER A 308 -13.06 7.10 -45.16
CA SER A 308 -13.24 8.02 -44.03
C SER A 308 -12.45 7.57 -42.81
N VAL A 309 -11.90 8.53 -42.07
CA VAL A 309 -11.07 8.30 -40.87
C VAL A 309 -11.48 9.29 -39.79
N VAL A 310 -11.57 8.81 -38.56
CA VAL A 310 -11.82 9.61 -37.36
C VAL A 310 -10.53 9.71 -36.56
N TRP A 311 -10.13 10.93 -36.23
CA TRP A 311 -9.03 11.22 -35.31
C TRP A 311 -9.52 12.01 -34.11
N THR A 312 -8.80 11.86 -33.00
CA THR A 312 -9.03 12.65 -31.79
C THR A 312 -7.73 13.24 -31.27
N ARG A 313 -7.86 14.36 -30.54
CA ARG A 313 -6.76 14.99 -29.82
C ARG A 313 -7.30 15.75 -28.62
N ARG A 314 -6.60 15.65 -27.49
CA ARG A 314 -6.79 16.59 -26.38
C ARG A 314 -6.10 17.90 -26.73
N ALA A 315 -6.86 18.99 -26.77
CA ALA A 315 -6.33 20.30 -27.07
C ALA A 315 -5.33 20.75 -25.99
N THR A 316 -4.22 21.33 -26.43
CA THR A 316 -3.30 22.08 -25.56
C THR A 316 -3.54 23.57 -25.71
N SER A 317 -2.96 24.38 -24.81
CA SER A 317 -3.02 25.85 -24.90
C SER A 317 -2.45 26.43 -26.19
N SER A 318 -1.70 25.65 -26.99
CA SER A 318 -1.19 26.08 -28.29
C SER A 318 -2.09 25.78 -29.48
N ASP A 319 -3.15 24.98 -29.33
CA ASP A 319 -3.90 24.43 -30.45
C ASP A 319 -4.92 25.42 -31.07
N ALA A 320 -5.45 26.37 -30.28
CA ALA A 320 -6.46 27.33 -30.76
C ALA A 320 -5.97 28.11 -32.00
N GLY A 321 -6.75 28.09 -33.08
CA GLY A 321 -6.41 28.75 -34.35
C GLY A 321 -5.31 28.08 -35.16
N GLN A 322 -4.73 26.96 -34.72
CA GLN A 322 -3.68 26.26 -35.47
C GLN A 322 -4.24 25.48 -36.66
N VAL A 323 -3.40 25.32 -37.69
CA VAL A 323 -3.75 24.54 -38.87
C VAL A 323 -3.35 23.07 -38.65
N VAL A 324 -4.34 22.19 -38.63
CA VAL A 324 -4.16 20.74 -38.67
C VAL A 324 -3.98 20.31 -40.12
N THR A 325 -2.92 19.57 -40.41
CA THR A 325 -2.62 19.07 -41.76
C THR A 325 -2.45 17.57 -41.75
N THR A 326 -3.17 16.88 -42.65
CA THR A 326 -2.94 15.46 -42.99
C THR A 326 -2.29 15.37 -44.37
N ARG A 327 -1.71 14.21 -44.70
CA ARG A 327 -1.07 13.95 -45.98
C ARG A 327 -1.71 12.76 -46.68
N LEU A 328 -2.10 12.94 -47.93
CA LEU A 328 -2.60 11.89 -48.80
C LEU A 328 -1.49 11.40 -49.75
N PRO A 329 -1.52 10.13 -50.18
CA PRO A 329 -0.52 9.55 -51.09
C PRO A 329 -0.63 10.12 -52.51
N GLU A 330 -1.82 10.61 -52.88
CA GLU A 330 -2.10 11.17 -54.20
C GLU A 330 -3.06 12.36 -54.11
N LEU A 331 -3.26 13.04 -55.25
CA LEU A 331 -4.19 14.15 -55.35
C LEU A 331 -5.62 13.61 -55.20
N SER A 332 -6.28 13.92 -54.09
CA SER A 332 -7.63 13.40 -53.83
C SER A 332 -8.58 14.49 -53.39
N LYS A 333 -9.84 14.31 -53.79
CA LYS A 333 -10.95 15.10 -53.29
C LYS A 333 -11.24 14.73 -51.84
N TYR A 334 -11.50 15.74 -51.03
CA TYR A 334 -11.68 15.56 -49.59
C TYR A 334 -12.69 16.53 -48.98
N ALA A 335 -13.24 16.12 -47.83
CA ALA A 335 -13.85 16.98 -46.83
C ALA A 335 -13.22 16.66 -45.47
N LEU A 336 -12.68 17.67 -44.80
CA LEU A 336 -12.28 17.61 -43.38
C LEU A 336 -13.34 18.35 -42.58
N VAL A 337 -13.80 17.74 -41.50
CA VAL A 337 -14.71 18.38 -40.54
C VAL A 337 -14.15 18.18 -39.15
N LEU A 338 -13.99 19.26 -38.40
CA LEU A 338 -13.45 19.27 -37.05
C LEU A 338 -14.50 19.87 -36.11
N GLY A 339 -14.83 19.15 -35.05
CA GLY A 339 -15.62 19.65 -33.93
C GLY A 339 -14.79 19.64 -32.64
N ALA A 340 -15.00 20.63 -31.78
CA ALA A 340 -14.36 20.75 -30.48
C ALA A 340 -15.40 20.72 -29.35
N TYR A 341 -15.13 19.97 -28.30
CA TYR A 341 -16.06 19.73 -27.20
C TYR A 341 -15.37 19.90 -25.84
N GLY A 342 -15.90 20.78 -25.00
CA GLY A 342 -15.46 20.97 -23.61
C GLY A 342 -16.19 20.02 -22.67
N GLY A 343 -15.66 19.81 -21.46
CA GLY A 343 -16.29 18.97 -20.44
C GLY A 343 -16.22 17.46 -20.71
N VAL A 344 -15.43 17.01 -21.68
CA VAL A 344 -15.22 15.59 -21.99
C VAL A 344 -14.09 15.02 -21.12
N ALA A 345 -14.30 13.81 -20.57
CA ALA A 345 -13.33 13.12 -19.71
C ALA A 345 -11.98 12.86 -20.41
N ASP A 346 -10.87 13.02 -19.68
CA ASP A 346 -9.52 12.79 -20.21
C ASP A 346 -9.26 11.31 -20.57
N ALA A 347 -9.67 10.40 -19.68
CA ALA A 347 -9.59 8.96 -19.91
C ALA A 347 -10.99 8.43 -20.27
N GLY A 348 -11.10 7.70 -21.39
CA GLY A 348 -12.39 7.16 -21.84
C GLY A 348 -13.38 8.21 -22.35
N GLY A 349 -12.89 9.41 -22.70
CA GLY A 349 -13.71 10.50 -23.26
C GLY A 349 -14.48 10.12 -24.52
N ILE A 350 -14.00 9.13 -25.29
CA ILE A 350 -14.79 8.44 -26.32
C ILE A 350 -15.32 7.13 -25.72
N GLY A 351 -16.61 7.11 -25.35
CA GLY A 351 -17.27 5.93 -24.79
C GLY A 351 -17.66 4.89 -25.84
N ALA A 352 -17.98 5.33 -27.07
CA ALA A 352 -18.27 4.45 -28.19
C ALA A 352 -18.04 5.15 -29.53
N VAL A 353 -17.71 4.37 -30.57
CA VAL A 353 -17.65 4.80 -31.97
C VAL A 353 -18.21 3.71 -32.86
N ALA A 354 -19.00 4.08 -33.86
CA ALA A 354 -19.48 3.18 -34.90
C ALA A 354 -19.52 3.91 -36.24
N HIS A 355 -19.42 3.14 -37.33
CA HIS A 355 -19.70 3.62 -38.68
C HIS A 355 -20.78 2.81 -39.36
N ARG A 356 -21.40 3.42 -40.37
CA ARG A 356 -22.29 2.76 -41.30
C ARG A 356 -22.04 3.28 -42.70
N ASP A 357 -22.15 2.36 -43.65
CA ASP A 357 -22.05 2.63 -45.06
C ASP A 357 -23.44 2.55 -45.70
N ASP A 358 -23.72 3.44 -46.63
CA ASP A 358 -24.98 3.43 -47.38
C ASP A 358 -24.78 3.12 -48.85
N ALA A 359 -25.80 2.48 -49.43
CA ALA A 359 -25.86 2.15 -50.85
C ALA A 359 -26.38 3.34 -51.67
N ARG A 360 -26.82 3.09 -52.91
CA ARG A 360 -27.37 4.10 -53.81
C ARG A 360 -28.64 4.75 -53.23
N THR A 361 -28.50 5.86 -52.51
CA THR A 361 -29.54 6.51 -51.69
C THR A 361 -29.45 8.04 -51.74
N THR A 362 -30.52 8.72 -51.36
CA THR A 362 -30.49 10.12 -50.87
C THR A 362 -30.46 10.18 -49.34
N ASP A 363 -30.89 9.12 -48.67
CA ASP A 363 -31.06 9.06 -47.22
C ASP A 363 -29.89 8.31 -46.60
N HIS A 364 -29.10 9.01 -45.80
CA HIS A 364 -27.90 8.53 -45.17
C HIS A 364 -28.12 8.32 -43.67
N GLN A 365 -28.12 7.07 -43.22
CA GLN A 365 -28.42 6.75 -41.82
C GLN A 365 -27.11 6.54 -41.04
N SER A 366 -26.96 7.24 -39.93
CA SER A 366 -25.86 6.98 -39.01
C SER A 366 -26.08 5.65 -38.25
N PRO A 367 -25.03 5.02 -37.72
CA PRO A 367 -25.21 3.89 -36.80
C PRO A 367 -25.68 4.36 -35.43
N SER A 368 -26.29 3.46 -34.65
CA SER A 368 -26.53 3.72 -33.23
C SER A 368 -25.38 3.18 -32.37
N VAL A 369 -25.12 3.82 -31.23
CA VAL A 369 -24.14 3.42 -30.22
C VAL A 369 -24.80 3.26 -28.85
N THR A 370 -24.17 2.52 -27.95
CA THR A 370 -24.57 2.48 -26.53
C THR A 370 -23.88 3.64 -25.80
N ALA A 371 -24.66 4.59 -25.32
CA ALA A 371 -24.21 5.77 -24.61
C ALA A 371 -24.42 5.63 -23.09
N PRO A 372 -23.44 6.01 -22.24
CA PRO A 372 -23.67 6.18 -20.82
C PRO A 372 -24.62 7.36 -20.54
N ALA A 373 -25.17 7.43 -19.32
CA ALA A 373 -25.98 8.58 -18.91
C ALA A 373 -25.14 9.86 -18.96
N GLY A 374 -25.71 10.92 -19.53
CA GLY A 374 -25.05 12.22 -19.63
C GLY A 374 -24.08 12.35 -20.82
N ALA A 375 -23.99 11.33 -21.69
CA ALA A 375 -23.13 11.39 -22.86
C ALA A 375 -23.56 12.48 -23.85
N TRP A 376 -22.64 12.94 -24.68
CA TRP A 376 -22.92 13.80 -25.83
C TRP A 376 -22.70 13.01 -27.11
N VAL A 377 -23.66 13.03 -28.03
CA VAL A 377 -23.59 12.20 -29.24
C VAL A 377 -23.25 13.06 -30.44
N VAL A 378 -22.20 12.67 -31.16
CA VAL A 378 -21.71 13.37 -32.36
C VAL A 378 -21.93 12.48 -33.57
N GLU A 379 -22.57 13.02 -34.60
CA GLU A 379 -22.86 12.32 -35.85
C GLU A 379 -22.31 13.06 -37.05
N ILE A 380 -21.69 12.32 -37.96
CA ILE A 380 -21.14 12.87 -39.20
C ILE A 380 -21.65 12.04 -40.37
N TRP A 381 -22.30 12.68 -41.33
CA TRP A 381 -22.67 12.06 -42.60
C TRP A 381 -21.78 12.59 -43.70
N THR A 382 -21.29 11.71 -44.57
CA THR A 382 -20.46 12.10 -45.70
C THR A 382 -20.97 11.45 -46.98
N ASP A 383 -20.90 12.22 -48.07
CA ASP A 383 -21.31 11.75 -49.38
C ASP A 383 -20.30 12.18 -50.45
N LYS A 384 -20.02 11.29 -51.41
CA LYS A 384 -19.21 11.61 -52.59
C LYS A 384 -20.00 11.51 -53.88
N SER A 385 -20.33 12.67 -54.44
CA SER A 385 -21.14 12.79 -55.64
C SER A 385 -20.67 13.91 -56.56
N SER A 386 -21.12 13.89 -57.82
CA SER A 386 -20.99 15.03 -58.73
C SER A 386 -22.19 15.96 -58.68
N THR A 387 -23.26 15.58 -57.97
CA THR A 387 -24.57 16.25 -58.02
C THR A 387 -25.06 16.74 -56.66
N THR A 388 -24.66 16.13 -55.54
CA THR A 388 -25.04 16.57 -54.19
C THR A 388 -24.62 18.02 -53.92
N THR A 389 -25.54 18.95 -53.69
CA THR A 389 -25.22 20.36 -53.38
C THR A 389 -25.72 20.84 -52.03
N GLU A 390 -26.52 20.05 -51.33
CA GLU A 390 -27.13 20.42 -50.07
C GLU A 390 -27.39 19.19 -49.20
N TRP A 391 -27.26 19.34 -47.88
CA TRP A 391 -27.78 18.40 -46.90
C TRP A 391 -29.05 18.93 -46.22
N THR A 392 -30.01 18.05 -46.02
CA THR A 392 -31.11 18.23 -45.08
C THR A 392 -30.78 17.46 -43.81
N ALA A 393 -30.63 18.18 -42.70
CA ALA A 393 -30.34 17.58 -41.40
C ALA A 393 -31.56 16.83 -40.83
N PRO A 394 -31.34 15.75 -40.05
CA PRO A 394 -32.42 15.07 -39.35
C PRO A 394 -33.00 15.92 -38.22
N ASP A 395 -34.25 15.64 -37.83
CA ASP A 395 -34.81 16.16 -36.59
C ASP A 395 -34.08 15.58 -35.37
N GLY A 396 -34.01 16.33 -34.28
CA GLY A 396 -33.44 15.87 -33.00
C GLY A 396 -31.93 16.03 -32.84
N VAL A 397 -31.25 16.62 -33.84
CA VAL A 397 -29.83 16.98 -33.76
C VAL A 397 -29.62 18.49 -33.93
N GLN A 398 -28.48 18.99 -33.46
CA GLN A 398 -28.00 20.35 -33.70
C GLN A 398 -26.90 20.33 -34.75
N VAL A 399 -27.12 20.97 -35.89
CA VAL A 399 -26.10 21.08 -36.95
C VAL A 399 -24.98 22.00 -36.49
N ARG A 400 -23.73 21.54 -36.62
CA ARG A 400 -22.53 22.30 -36.26
C ARG A 400 -21.76 22.78 -37.47
N GLU A 401 -21.69 21.98 -38.53
CA GLU A 401 -20.88 22.32 -39.70
C GLU A 401 -21.37 21.59 -40.93
N GLU A 402 -21.33 22.27 -42.07
CA GLU A 402 -21.60 21.68 -43.38
C GLU A 402 -20.44 21.98 -44.34
N ALA A 403 -19.85 20.92 -44.88
CA ALA A 403 -18.73 20.98 -45.80
C ALA A 403 -19.20 20.61 -47.21
N LEU A 404 -19.47 21.60 -48.05
CA LEU A 404 -19.89 21.38 -49.44
C LEU A 404 -18.69 21.50 -50.39
N GLY A 405 -18.18 20.36 -50.87
CA GLY A 405 -17.13 20.34 -51.89
C GLY A 405 -17.60 20.91 -53.24
N THR A 406 -16.69 21.07 -54.20
CA THR A 406 -17.01 21.60 -55.53
C THR A 406 -16.48 20.74 -56.68
N GLY A 407 -17.08 20.90 -57.87
CA GLY A 407 -16.75 20.15 -59.08
C GLY A 407 -17.21 18.68 -59.05
N GLY A 408 -16.87 17.91 -60.10
CA GLY A 408 -17.29 16.52 -60.23
C GLY A 408 -16.64 15.57 -59.21
N GLY A 409 -17.39 14.65 -58.62
CA GLY A 409 -16.92 13.72 -57.59
C GLY A 409 -16.48 14.41 -56.29
N ARG A 410 -17.07 15.56 -55.96
CA ARG A 410 -16.84 16.26 -54.70
C ARG A 410 -17.21 15.38 -53.52
N VAL A 411 -16.51 15.58 -52.41
CA VAL A 411 -16.86 15.01 -51.12
C VAL A 411 -17.56 16.10 -50.34
N THR A 412 -18.68 15.76 -49.72
CA THR A 412 -19.45 16.62 -48.85
C THR A 412 -19.61 15.97 -47.48
N ALA A 413 -19.84 16.77 -46.44
CA ALA A 413 -20.06 16.26 -45.09
C ALA A 413 -20.99 17.17 -44.29
N LEU A 414 -21.76 16.59 -43.38
CA LEU A 414 -22.59 17.27 -42.39
C LEU A 414 -22.19 16.76 -41.00
N LEU A 415 -21.79 17.66 -40.10
CA LEU A 415 -21.56 17.37 -38.68
C LEU A 415 -22.74 17.93 -37.87
N ALA A 416 -23.32 17.06 -37.05
CA ALA A 416 -24.29 17.44 -36.04
C ALA A 416 -23.99 16.75 -34.71
N ASP A 417 -24.63 17.21 -33.65
CA ASP A 417 -24.60 16.57 -32.34
C ASP A 417 -25.94 16.59 -31.63
N SER A 418 -26.04 15.97 -30.46
CA SER A 418 -27.27 15.90 -29.68
C SER A 418 -27.74 17.23 -29.10
N GLY A 419 -26.90 18.27 -29.06
CA GLY A 419 -27.21 19.59 -28.49
C GLY A 419 -27.43 19.63 -26.97
N ALA A 420 -27.54 18.47 -26.33
CA ALA A 420 -27.71 18.27 -24.90
C ALA A 420 -27.22 16.86 -24.51
N PRO A 421 -26.99 16.60 -23.20
CA PRO A 421 -26.70 15.27 -22.71
C PRO A 421 -27.84 14.28 -22.99
N VAL A 422 -27.50 13.05 -23.40
CA VAL A 422 -28.45 11.97 -23.69
C VAL A 422 -28.61 11.02 -22.49
N PRO A 423 -29.78 10.37 -22.32
CA PRO A 423 -29.96 9.32 -21.32
C PRO A 423 -29.10 8.09 -21.64
N ALA A 424 -28.86 7.24 -20.63
CA ALA A 424 -28.19 5.97 -20.85
C ALA A 424 -29.00 5.06 -21.79
N GLY A 425 -28.34 4.41 -22.74
CA GLY A 425 -28.95 3.47 -23.67
C GLY A 425 -28.52 3.68 -25.12
N THR A 426 -29.38 3.34 -26.06
CA THR A 426 -29.10 3.47 -27.49
C THR A 426 -29.28 4.92 -27.94
N ALA A 427 -28.27 5.48 -28.62
CA ALA A 427 -28.31 6.83 -29.18
C ALA A 427 -27.69 6.88 -30.59
N GLY A 428 -27.99 7.93 -31.36
CA GLY A 428 -27.71 8.02 -32.79
C GLY A 428 -28.71 7.23 -33.64
N GLY A 429 -28.39 6.98 -34.91
CA GLY A 429 -29.31 6.32 -35.84
C GLY A 429 -30.18 7.28 -36.66
N HIS A 430 -29.85 8.57 -36.64
CA HIS A 430 -30.56 9.60 -37.40
C HIS A 430 -30.23 9.54 -38.90
N THR A 431 -31.16 10.01 -39.72
CA THR A 431 -31.06 9.96 -41.18
C THR A 431 -30.97 11.37 -41.75
N ALA A 432 -29.79 11.77 -42.23
CA ALA A 432 -29.62 12.99 -43.01
C ALA A 432 -29.87 12.70 -44.49
N SER A 433 -30.45 13.65 -45.22
CA SER A 433 -30.75 13.45 -46.65
C SER A 433 -29.94 14.40 -47.54
N THR A 434 -29.56 13.95 -48.72
CA THR A 434 -28.94 14.76 -49.78
C THR A 434 -29.95 15.07 -50.89
N ASP A 435 -29.73 16.16 -51.61
CA ASP A 435 -30.52 16.57 -52.78
C ASP A 435 -30.28 15.70 -54.04
N ALA A 436 -29.37 14.71 -53.97
CA ALA A 436 -29.08 13.83 -55.09
C ALA A 436 -28.66 12.42 -54.67
N VAL A 437 -29.10 11.42 -55.45
CA VAL A 437 -28.75 10.03 -55.21
C VAL A 437 -27.25 9.79 -55.40
N SER A 438 -26.62 9.17 -54.41
CA SER A 438 -25.22 8.74 -54.44
C SER A 438 -25.09 7.32 -53.90
N ALA A 439 -24.04 6.61 -54.33
CA ALA A 439 -23.72 5.26 -53.87
C ALA A 439 -22.47 5.23 -52.98
N LYS A 440 -22.11 6.39 -52.41
CA LYS A 440 -20.85 6.61 -51.69
C LYS A 440 -21.11 7.40 -50.43
N GLY A 441 -21.85 6.82 -49.50
CA GLY A 441 -22.14 7.39 -48.19
C GLY A 441 -21.37 6.67 -47.09
N ILE A 442 -20.77 7.43 -46.17
CA ILE A 442 -20.25 6.92 -44.89
C ILE A 442 -20.77 7.84 -43.79
N ALA A 443 -21.34 7.24 -42.74
CA ALA A 443 -21.78 7.95 -41.55
C ALA A 443 -21.09 7.41 -40.29
N TRP A 444 -20.80 8.31 -39.35
CA TRP A 444 -20.17 8.02 -38.06
C TRP A 444 -21.06 8.46 -36.91
N THR A 445 -21.01 7.72 -35.81
CA THR A 445 -21.60 8.10 -34.53
C THR A 445 -20.59 7.88 -33.43
N LEU A 446 -20.37 8.91 -32.60
CA LEU A 446 -19.51 8.87 -31.43
C LEU A 446 -20.33 9.24 -30.18
N ALA A 447 -20.12 8.51 -29.08
CA ALA A 447 -20.61 8.90 -27.76
C ALA A 447 -19.45 9.45 -26.92
N LEU A 448 -19.55 10.72 -26.54
CA LEU A 448 -18.58 11.41 -25.69
C LEU A 448 -19.00 11.30 -24.22
N THR A 449 -18.07 10.94 -23.35
CA THR A 449 -18.32 10.75 -21.91
C THR A 449 -17.96 12.03 -21.13
N PRO A 450 -18.85 12.58 -20.30
CA PRO A 450 -18.56 13.82 -19.57
C PRO A 450 -17.50 13.57 -18.49
N SER A 451 -16.71 14.59 -18.16
CA SER A 451 -15.79 14.55 -17.02
C SER A 451 -16.57 14.52 -15.71
N LEU A 452 -16.06 13.80 -14.73
CA LEU A 452 -16.58 13.87 -13.37
C LEU A 452 -16.10 15.20 -12.76
N SER A 453 -17.01 15.95 -12.14
CA SER A 453 -16.68 17.12 -11.36
C SER A 453 -15.82 16.68 -10.16
N PRO A 454 -14.76 17.43 -9.82
CA PRO A 454 -13.80 17.08 -8.77
C PRO A 454 -14.39 17.13 -7.35
#